data_AF-A0A7C5PBR1-F1
#
_entry.id   AF-A0A7C5PBR1-F1
#
_cell.length_a   1.000
_cell.length_b   1.000
_cell.length_c   1.000
_cell.angle_alpha   90.00
_cell.angle_beta   90.00
_cell.angle_gamma   90.00
#
_symmetry.space_group_name_H-M   'P 1'
#
loop_
_entity.id
_entity.type
_entity.pdbx_description
1 polymer ?
#
loop_
_entity_poly.entity_id
_entity_poly.type
_entity_poly.pdbx_seq_one_letter_code
_entity_poly.pdbx_strand_id
1 'polypeptide(L)' 'DHYYYMCTKYFNDGDVHKYFNPYESPYECFINLMNVLNDLIIRTKSHNTNLSKSNKVLKLAGVN' A
#
# COMPACT_ATOMS: atom_id res chain seq x y z
N ASP A 1 -0.70 -0.53 13.56
CA ASP A 1 0.61 -0.14 14.13
C ASP A 1 1.38 0.89 13.31
N HIS A 2 1.43 0.81 11.97
CA HIS A 2 2.11 1.84 11.16
C HIS A 2 1.75 3.29 11.49
N TYR A 3 0.48 3.60 11.75
CA TYR A 3 0.10 4.96 12.19
C TYR A 3 0.73 5.37 13.52
N TYR A 4 0.90 4.42 14.45
CA TYR A 4 1.63 4.63 15.70
C TYR A 4 3.14 4.77 15.46
N TYR A 5 3.71 4.00 14.52
CA TYR A 5 5.12 4.15 14.11
C TYR A 5 5.42 5.48 13.42
N MET A 6 4.42 6.15 12.82
CA MET A 6 4.53 7.47 12.19
C MET A 6 4.22 8.65 13.13
N CYS A 7 3.79 8.41 14.37
CA CYS A 7 3.44 9.50 15.28
C CYS A 7 4.67 10.25 15.80
N THR A 8 4.62 11.59 15.77
CA THR A 8 5.66 12.48 16.32
C THR A 8 5.32 13.00 17.73
N LYS A 9 4.10 12.72 18.24
CA LYS A 9 3.68 13.10 19.59
C LYS A 9 4.38 12.21 20.61
N TYR A 10 5.22 12.80 21.44
CA TYR A 10 5.99 12.13 22.48
C TYR A 10 5.09 11.36 23.47
N PHE A 11 5.13 10.02 23.36
CA PHE A 11 5.45 9.05 24.42
C PHE A 11 4.80 9.16 25.81
N ASN A 12 3.57 9.65 25.98
CA ASN A 12 2.94 9.54 27.30
C ASN A 12 2.48 8.12 27.68
N ASP A 13 2.55 7.15 26.74
CA ASP A 13 2.34 5.70 27.03
C ASP A 13 2.99 4.78 25.97
N GLY A 14 4.12 5.18 25.38
CA GLY A 14 4.69 4.56 24.17
C GLY A 14 5.80 3.52 24.42
N ASP A 15 6.04 3.11 25.67
CA ASP A 15 7.21 2.31 26.04
C ASP A 15 7.19 0.91 25.42
N VAL A 16 6.00 0.33 25.21
CA VAL A 16 5.87 -1.00 24.59
C VAL A 16 6.11 -0.98 23.08
N HIS A 17 5.83 0.13 22.38
CA HIS A 17 5.91 0.19 20.92
C HIS A 17 7.26 0.65 20.38
N LYS A 18 8.15 1.19 21.24
CA LYS A 18 9.51 1.57 20.85
C LYS A 18 10.41 0.36 20.57
N TYR A 19 10.21 -0.74 21.29
CA TYR A 19 11.00 -1.97 21.13
C TYR A 19 10.65 -2.76 19.86
N PHE A 20 9.46 -2.52 19.29
CA PHE A 20 8.95 -3.29 18.14
C PHE A 20 8.71 -2.44 16.90
N ASN A 21 9.20 -1.20 16.84
CA ASN A 21 9.10 -0.41 15.62
C ASN A 21 10.22 -0.83 14.65
N PRO A 22 9.92 -1.40 13.48
CA PRO A 22 10.94 -1.80 12.51
C PRO A 22 11.54 -0.60 11.75
N TYR A 23 11.01 0.61 11.95
CA TYR A 23 11.44 1.81 11.25
C TYR A 23 12.30 2.71 12.13
N GLU A 24 13.40 3.21 11.58
CA GLU A 24 14.34 4.10 12.26
C GLU A 24 13.75 5.48 12.58
N SER A 25 12.73 5.91 11.83
CA SER A 25 12.02 7.15 12.08
C SER A 25 10.55 7.09 11.65
N PRO A 26 9.69 7.97 12.20
CA PRO A 26 8.34 8.17 11.70
C PRO A 26 8.26 8.50 10.20
N TYR A 27 9.29 9.18 9.67
CA TYR A 27 9.39 9.51 8.26
C TYR A 27 9.62 8.26 7.40
N GLU A 28 10.50 7.36 7.80
CA GLU A 28 10.74 6.09 7.10
C GLU A 28 9.48 5.22 7.07
N CYS A 29 8.75 5.16 8.19
CA CYS A 29 7.46 4.45 8.23
C CYS A 29 6.44 5.07 7.25
N PHE A 30 6.42 6.41 7.14
CA PHE A 30 5.53 7.11 6.21
C PHE A 30 5.86 6.82 4.74
N ILE A 31 7.13 6.88 4.37
CA ILE A 31 7.58 6.56 3.01
C ILE A 31 7.24 5.11 2.68
N ASN A 32 7.49 4.18 3.59
CA ASN A 32 7.17 2.77 3.39
C ASN A 32 5.66 2.54 3.17
N LEU A 33 4.82 3.19 3.99
CA LEU A 33 3.36 3.12 3.83
C LEU A 33 2.91 3.68 2.48
N MET A 34 3.44 4.83 2.06
CA MET A 34 3.09 5.44 0.78
C MET A 34 3.51 4.59 -0.41
N ASN A 35 4.65 3.91 -0.33
CA ASN A 35 5.10 2.97 -1.38
C ASN A 35 4.14 1.78 -1.51
N VAL A 36 3.73 1.17 -0.38
CA VAL A 36 2.76 0.06 -0.37
C VAL A 36 1.41 0.49 -0.96
N LEU A 37 0.90 1.65 -0.55
CA LEU A 37 -0.37 2.18 -1.07
C LEU A 37 -0.29 2.42 -2.58
N ASN A 38 0.81 3.00 -3.07
CA ASN A 38 1.01 3.24 -4.49
C ASN A 38 1.11 1.94 -5.29
N ASP A 39 1.82 0.93 -4.78
CA ASP A 39 1.88 -0.40 -5.43
C ASP A 39 0.48 -1.00 -5.57
N LEU A 40 -0.33 -0.97 -4.51
CA LEU A 40 -1.70 -1.48 -4.53
C LEU A 40 -2.56 -0.76 -5.58
N ILE A 41 -2.46 0.57 -5.66
CA ILE A 41 -3.18 1.37 -6.67
C ILE A 41 -2.76 0.97 -8.08
N ILE A 42 -1.44 0.87 -8.33
CA ILE A 42 -0.89 0.53 -9.65
C ILE A 42 -1.33 -0.87 -10.05
N ARG A 43 -1.22 -1.86 -9.16
CA ARG A 43 -1.60 -3.25 -9.44
C ARG A 43 -3.09 -3.40 -9.70
N THR A 44 -3.92 -2.70 -8.93
CA THR A 44 -5.37 -2.71 -9.14
C THR A 44 -5.74 -2.11 -10.50
N LYS A 45 -5.15 -0.97 -10.87
CA LYS A 45 -5.37 -0.34 -12.18
C LYS A 45 -4.89 -1.22 -13.34
N SER A 46 -3.70 -1.82 -13.21
CA SER A 46 -3.14 -2.74 -14.20
C SER A 46 -4.03 -3.97 -14.38
N HIS A 47 -4.53 -4.56 -13.28
CA HIS A 47 -5.44 -5.70 -13.36
C HIS A 47 -6.75 -5.35 -14.06
N ASN A 48 -7.38 -4.22 -13.72
CA ASN A 48 -8.60 -3.75 -14.38
C ASN A 48 -8.39 -3.45 -15.87
N THR A 49 -7.23 -2.89 -16.21
CA THR A 49 -6.85 -2.62 -17.60
C THR A 49 -6.68 -3.93 -18.39
N ASN A 50 -6.02 -4.92 -17.80
CA ASN A 50 -5.80 -6.22 -18.44
C ASN A 50 -7.12 -7.00 -18.62
N LEU A 51 -8.02 -6.97 -17.64
CA LEU A 51 -9.37 -7.52 -17.76
C LEU A 51 -10.15 -6.86 -18.91
N SER A 52 -10.12 -5.53 -19.00
CA SER A 52 -10.78 -4.79 -20.09
C SER A 52 -10.21 -5.15 -21.47
N LYS A 53 -8.88 -5.26 -21.58
CA LYS A 53 -8.22 -5.71 -22.82
C LYS A 53 -8.62 -7.14 -23.19
N SER A 54 -8.60 -8.07 -22.24
CA SER A 54 -8.97 -9.47 -22.46
C SER A 54 -10.42 -9.61 -22.91
N ASN A 55 -11.35 -8.94 -22.24
CA ASN A 55 -12.77 -8.93 -22.61
C ASN A 55 -12.99 -8.33 -24.01
N LYS A 56 -12.25 -7.28 -24.36
CA LYS A 56 -12.31 -6.69 -25.71
C LYS A 56 -11.80 -7.68 -26.77
N VAL A 57 -10.71 -8.41 -26.50
CA VAL A 57 -10.19 -9.43 -27.42
C VAL A 57 -11.17 -10.58 -27.60
N LEU A 58 -11.75 -11.10 -26.51
CA LEU A 58 -12.76 -12.17 -26.57
C LEU A 58 -13.98 -11.77 -27.41
N LYS A 59 -14.48 -10.54 -27.19
CA LYS A 59 -15.59 -9.97 -27.97
C LYS A 59 -15.25 -9.83 -29.46
N LEU A 60 -14.01 -9.42 -29.80
CA LEU A 60 -13.56 -9.33 -31.20
C LEU A 60 -13.37 -10.70 -31.85
N ALA A 61 -13.02 -11.73 -31.06
CA ALA A 61 -12.87 -13.10 -31.52
C ALA A 61 -14.21 -13.85 -31.66
N GLY A 62 -15.35 -13.21 -31.36
CA GLY A 62 -16.69 -13.82 -31.44
C GLY A 62 -16.94 -14.88 -30.36
N VAL A 63 -16.12 -14.92 -29.31
CA VAL A 63 -16.28 -15.83 -28.17
C VAL A 63 -17.18 -15.14 -27.15
N ASN A 64 -18.39 -15.67 -26.96
CA ASN A 64 -19.35 -15.23 -25.93
C ASN A 64 -19.15 -16.00 -24.63
#